data_AF-A0A6N3I0A2-F1
#
_entry.id   AF-A0A6N3I0A2-F1
#
_cell.length_a   1.000
_cell.length_b   1.000
_cell.length_c   1.000
_cell.angle_alpha   90.00
_cell.angle_beta   90.00
_cell.angle_gamma   90.00
#
_symmetry.space_group_name_H-M   'P 1'
#
loop_
_entity.id
_entity.type
_entity.pdbx_description
1 polymer ?
#
loop_
_entity_poly.entity_id
_entity_poly.type
_entity_poly.pdbx_seq_one_letter_code
_entity_poly.pdbx_strand_id
1 'polypeptide(L)'
;MDSYPQDFPFGIMDVVELLHLHIRRRQANSVYVDCPFCNDHRGKMNVNYIKNVWRCNYCDEHGGMLALYARLNNTTNSDAYREICDILQTDPPWGYEAENKQDGGTGDSTWEPRSNSPLPGRTEQKIANELEEVPQSQRASNQEIHQTYTMLFEMLSLSNKHRQHLRSPKRGLTDEQINSLGYKSTPPAFLCRSLTEQLLAKGCTVQGVPGFYQLENGDWSVKFTKRTSGILITARGIDGLIHGVQILLDVPIKDKNDPPEKTGSKYIWLSSSTKRMGVTSGSPVHFVGNPFARTVYVTEGLLKADIAHLLMNRSFVAIAGANNVSQLKLLFALLAQNGTELIVEAHDMDKYRNEAISKGASKIYLIAREYGMNCRRLTWNPNYKGVDDWQLALRKQEMQGKMEESMNFKARYLYGLCDMVDLDRCIGIWNGLTESNVSLVSYLGLTADEYSSYLQNGPEKLKALLNAQRQQRCFRIYQLNFDTEPTVPFAFLGLEAMHKAGFQQPPAAKYCLVCESSMYAPLEQTDGEILDRIYTKYNTPSENFQGRCLAASDVVELYDEEQRLYFYRELDAYTPVRFSPAFAKSILERPDINE
;
A
#
# COMPACT_ATOMS: atom_id res chain seq x y z
N MET A 1 31.11 -16.39 15.76
CA MET A 1 31.46 -17.81 15.92
C MET A 1 30.48 -18.59 15.08
N ASP A 2 30.98 -19.10 13.97
CA ASP A 2 30.26 -19.93 13.00
C ASP A 2 30.05 -21.32 13.58
N SER A 3 28.81 -21.79 13.61
CA SER A 3 28.49 -23.20 13.76
C SER A 3 27.11 -23.49 13.13
N TYR A 4 27.07 -23.53 11.80
CA TYR A 4 25.97 -24.24 11.12
C TYR A 4 26.33 -25.73 11.11
N PRO A 5 25.45 -26.63 11.57
CA PRO A 5 25.74 -28.06 11.57
C PRO A 5 25.64 -28.62 10.16
N GLN A 6 26.73 -29.28 9.76
CA GLN A 6 26.88 -30.45 8.88
C GLN A 6 26.15 -30.50 7.51
N ASP A 7 26.93 -30.87 6.49
CA ASP A 7 26.57 -31.10 5.11
C ASP A 7 25.33 -31.99 4.96
N PHE A 8 24.17 -31.37 4.72
CA PHE A 8 23.02 -32.10 4.23
C PHE A 8 23.35 -32.67 2.83
N PRO A 9 22.91 -33.90 2.50
CA PRO A 9 23.20 -34.53 1.21
C PRO A 9 22.52 -33.83 0.01
N PHE A 10 21.65 -32.85 0.29
CA PHE A 10 20.91 -32.03 -0.66
C PHE A 10 20.76 -30.60 -0.10
N GLY A 11 20.53 -29.64 -0.99
CA GLY A 11 20.25 -28.24 -0.67
C GLY A 11 18.81 -27.83 -0.98
N ILE A 12 18.49 -26.57 -0.70
CA ILE A 12 17.15 -26.04 -0.93
C ILE A 12 16.75 -26.02 -2.42
N MET A 13 17.71 -26.04 -3.35
CA MET A 13 17.41 -26.11 -4.79
C MET A 13 16.89 -27.49 -5.21
N ASP A 14 17.39 -28.56 -4.60
CA ASP A 14 16.86 -29.91 -4.82
C ASP A 14 15.40 -29.98 -4.34
N VAL A 15 15.10 -29.34 -3.20
CA VAL A 15 13.73 -29.20 -2.70
C VAL A 15 12.85 -28.36 -3.65
N VAL A 16 13.38 -27.26 -4.20
CA VAL A 16 12.66 -26.42 -5.19
C VAL A 16 12.32 -27.22 -6.44
N GLU A 17 13.24 -28.05 -6.92
CA GLU A 17 13.05 -28.90 -8.10
C GLU A 17 12.06 -30.03 -7.83
N LEU A 18 12.19 -30.69 -6.68
CA LEU A 18 11.32 -31.77 -6.23
C LEU A 18 9.87 -31.28 -6.06
N LEU A 19 9.67 -30.08 -5.51
CA LEU A 19 8.35 -29.45 -5.39
C LEU A 19 7.88 -28.76 -6.68
N HIS A 20 8.65 -28.85 -7.77
CA HIS A 20 8.36 -28.25 -9.06
C HIS A 20 8.00 -26.75 -9.00
N LEU A 21 8.68 -26.00 -8.12
CA LEU A 21 8.39 -24.58 -7.94
C LEU A 21 8.87 -23.78 -9.16
N HIS A 22 7.95 -23.00 -9.74
CA HIS A 22 8.24 -22.26 -10.97
C HIS A 22 9.18 -21.07 -10.72
N ILE A 23 10.41 -21.15 -11.23
CA ILE A 23 11.43 -20.10 -11.13
C ILE A 23 11.13 -18.96 -12.10
N ARG A 24 10.81 -17.78 -11.56
CA ARG A 24 10.53 -16.56 -12.33
C ARG A 24 11.80 -15.75 -12.62
N ARG A 25 12.72 -15.69 -11.66
CA ARG A 25 13.93 -14.86 -11.77
C ARG A 25 15.10 -15.46 -10.99
N ARG A 26 16.28 -15.51 -11.60
CA ARG A 26 17.52 -15.93 -10.95
C ARG A 26 18.34 -14.72 -10.47
N GLN A 27 19.02 -14.86 -9.34
CA GLN A 27 20.03 -13.94 -8.79
C GLN A 27 21.31 -14.74 -8.49
N ALA A 28 22.39 -14.05 -8.08
CA ALA A 28 23.70 -14.68 -7.84
C ALA A 28 23.66 -15.80 -6.79
N ASN A 29 22.90 -15.61 -5.70
CA ASN A 29 22.84 -16.52 -4.55
C ASN A 29 21.40 -16.92 -4.17
N SER A 30 20.42 -16.60 -5.02
CA SER A 30 19.01 -16.90 -4.75
C SER A 30 18.17 -16.94 -6.02
N VAL A 31 17.02 -17.60 -5.96
CA VAL A 31 15.99 -17.55 -7.00
C VAL A 31 14.71 -16.93 -6.46
N TYR A 32 13.92 -16.32 -7.33
CA TYR A 32 12.56 -15.89 -7.04
C TYR A 32 11.59 -16.83 -7.74
N VAL A 33 10.74 -17.46 -6.95
CA VAL A 33 9.76 -18.47 -7.39
C VAL A 33 8.34 -18.02 -7.04
N ASP A 34 7.35 -18.62 -7.69
CA ASP A 34 5.96 -18.50 -7.30
C ASP A 34 5.76 -19.13 -5.90
N CYS A 35 5.06 -18.43 -5.02
CA CYS A 35 4.90 -18.88 -3.64
C CYS A 35 3.78 -19.94 -3.57
N PRO A 36 4.06 -21.19 -3.15
CA PRO A 36 3.04 -22.22 -3.09
C PRO A 36 2.00 -21.98 -1.98
N PHE A 37 2.29 -21.09 -1.01
CA PHE A 37 1.45 -20.86 0.16
C PHE A 37 0.42 -19.75 0.02
N CYS A 38 0.59 -18.82 -0.93
CA CYS A 38 -0.24 -17.61 -0.99
C CYS A 38 -0.85 -17.31 -2.35
N ASN A 39 -0.95 -18.34 -3.20
CA ASN A 39 -1.48 -18.28 -4.57
C ASN A 39 -0.93 -17.08 -5.39
N ASP A 40 0.28 -16.62 -5.03
CA ASP A 40 0.93 -15.46 -5.64
C ASP A 40 1.91 -15.94 -6.70
N HIS A 41 1.52 -15.78 -7.96
CA HIS A 41 2.31 -16.20 -9.12
C HIS A 41 3.22 -15.10 -9.66
N ARG A 42 3.51 -14.07 -8.85
CA ARG A 42 4.32 -12.89 -9.23
C ARG A 42 5.80 -13.07 -8.87
N GLY A 43 6.24 -14.29 -8.56
CA GLY A 43 7.64 -14.54 -8.19
C GLY A 43 8.10 -13.77 -6.96
N LYS A 44 7.27 -13.66 -5.91
CA LYS A 44 7.60 -12.87 -4.71
C LYS A 44 8.36 -13.66 -3.64
N MET A 45 8.47 -14.98 -3.78
CA MET A 45 9.21 -15.83 -2.86
C MET A 45 10.67 -15.93 -3.24
N ASN A 46 11.55 -15.43 -2.37
CA ASN A 46 12.99 -15.57 -2.52
C ASN A 46 13.44 -16.88 -1.85
N VAL A 47 14.19 -17.70 -2.58
CA VAL A 47 14.86 -18.91 -2.09
C VAL A 47 16.36 -18.67 -2.19
N ASN A 48 17.03 -18.58 -1.05
CA ASN A 48 18.46 -18.37 -0.96
C ASN A 48 19.17 -19.72 -0.77
N TYR A 49 19.86 -20.18 -1.82
CA TYR A 49 20.48 -21.49 -1.84
C TYR A 49 21.86 -21.57 -1.19
N ILE A 50 22.46 -20.43 -0.85
CA ILE A 50 23.67 -20.39 -0.01
C ILE A 50 23.29 -20.56 1.47
N LYS A 51 22.19 -19.92 1.89
CA LYS A 51 21.72 -19.96 3.27
C LYS A 51 20.74 -21.11 3.56
N ASN A 52 20.35 -21.87 2.54
CA ASN A 52 19.29 -22.89 2.61
C ASN A 52 18.00 -22.41 3.29
N VAL A 53 17.61 -21.16 3.02
CA VAL A 53 16.39 -20.53 3.54
C VAL A 53 15.55 -19.92 2.43
N TRP A 54 14.25 -19.82 2.68
CA TRP A 54 13.30 -19.15 1.80
C TRP A 54 12.46 -18.15 2.58
N ARG A 55 11.96 -17.12 1.88
CA ARG A 55 10.99 -16.15 2.40
C ARG A 55 10.12 -15.60 1.28
N CYS A 56 8.81 -15.62 1.48
CA CYS A 56 7.86 -14.94 0.63
C CYS A 56 7.73 -13.46 0.97
N ASN A 57 8.10 -12.56 0.06
CA ASN A 57 7.94 -11.12 0.27
C ASN A 57 6.47 -10.66 0.15
N TYR A 58 5.55 -11.55 -0.22
CA TYR A 58 4.11 -11.26 -0.26
C TYR A 58 3.42 -11.69 1.04
N CYS A 59 3.31 -13.00 1.32
CA CYS A 59 2.63 -13.50 2.52
C CYS A 59 3.48 -13.58 3.80
N ASP A 60 4.80 -13.36 3.69
CA ASP A 60 5.78 -13.45 4.78
C ASP A 60 6.03 -14.84 5.38
N GLU A 61 5.47 -15.91 4.79
CA GLU A 61 5.91 -17.27 5.12
C GLU A 61 7.40 -17.43 4.80
N HIS A 62 8.13 -18.14 5.67
CA HIS A 62 9.57 -18.34 5.56
C HIS A 62 10.02 -19.59 6.33
N GLY A 63 11.22 -20.06 6.06
CA GLY A 63 11.80 -21.20 6.76
C GLY A 63 13.10 -21.69 6.12
N GLY A 64 13.63 -22.79 6.66
CA GLY A 64 14.72 -23.55 6.04
C GLY A 64 14.21 -24.48 4.93
N MET A 65 15.13 -25.18 4.27
CA MET A 65 14.80 -26.11 3.18
C MET A 65 13.83 -27.23 3.57
N LEU A 66 13.99 -27.83 4.77
CA LEU A 66 13.08 -28.88 5.25
C LEU A 66 11.69 -28.34 5.52
N ALA A 67 11.60 -27.13 6.09
CA ALA A 67 10.33 -26.47 6.37
C ALA A 67 9.54 -26.16 5.09
N LEU A 68 10.22 -25.94 3.95
CA LEU A 68 9.55 -25.72 2.66
C LEU A 68 8.78 -26.98 2.23
N TYR A 69 9.43 -28.13 2.27
CA TYR A 69 8.83 -29.43 1.93
C TYR A 69 7.78 -29.85 2.95
N ALA A 70 8.12 -29.76 4.25
CA ALA A 70 7.26 -30.17 5.35
C ALA A 70 5.90 -29.48 5.30
N ARG A 71 5.89 -28.16 5.05
CA ARG A 71 4.67 -27.35 4.98
C ARG A 71 3.81 -27.68 3.76
N LEU A 72 4.42 -27.98 2.61
CA LEU A 72 3.65 -28.27 1.40
C LEU A 72 3.04 -29.67 1.43
N ASN A 73 3.70 -30.62 2.10
CA ASN A 73 3.28 -32.02 2.21
C ASN A 73 2.59 -32.37 3.54
N ASN A 74 2.31 -31.37 4.40
CA ASN A 74 1.71 -31.56 5.72
C ASN A 74 2.43 -32.60 6.60
N THR A 75 3.77 -32.58 6.59
CA THR A 75 4.63 -33.50 7.33
C THR A 75 5.53 -32.75 8.31
N THR A 76 6.32 -33.47 9.12
CA THR A 76 7.28 -32.84 10.06
C THR A 76 8.61 -32.55 9.35
N ASN A 77 9.48 -31.71 9.94
CA ASN A 77 10.82 -31.48 9.36
C ASN A 77 11.68 -32.76 9.35
N SER A 78 11.49 -33.65 10.33
CA SER A 78 12.20 -34.93 10.43
C SER A 78 11.75 -35.91 9.35
N ASP A 79 10.44 -35.98 9.09
CA ASP A 79 9.88 -36.83 8.03
C ASP A 79 10.18 -36.25 6.65
N ALA A 80 10.11 -34.92 6.48
CA ALA A 80 10.54 -34.24 5.26
C ALA A 80 11.97 -34.58 4.88
N TYR A 81 12.89 -34.62 5.85
CA TYR A 81 14.28 -35.02 5.60
C TYR A 81 14.37 -36.46 5.05
N ARG A 82 13.65 -37.41 5.68
CA ARG A 82 13.62 -38.81 5.25
C ARG A 82 13.04 -38.97 3.84
N GLU A 83 11.89 -38.37 3.59
CA GLU A 83 11.20 -38.43 2.30
C GLU A 83 12.07 -37.83 1.17
N ILE A 84 12.75 -36.71 1.42
CA ILE A 84 13.66 -36.12 0.42
C ILE A 84 14.87 -37.02 0.15
N CYS A 85 15.48 -37.61 1.19
CA CYS A 85 16.58 -38.58 1.01
C CYS A 85 16.14 -39.79 0.18
N ASP A 86 14.96 -40.34 0.46
CA ASP A 86 14.41 -41.51 -0.25
C ASP A 86 14.14 -41.17 -1.73
N ILE A 87 13.56 -39.99 -2.01
CA ILE A 87 13.26 -39.53 -3.37
C ILE A 87 14.56 -39.26 -4.16
N LEU A 88 15.57 -38.68 -3.53
CA LEU A 88 16.84 -38.36 -4.17
C LEU A 88 17.83 -39.54 -4.20
N GLN A 89 17.48 -40.68 -3.58
CA GLN A 89 18.33 -41.87 -3.45
C GLN A 89 19.71 -41.55 -2.84
N THR A 90 19.73 -40.68 -1.83
CA THR A 90 20.95 -40.26 -1.13
C THR A 90 21.04 -40.94 0.24
N ASP A 91 22.17 -41.57 0.55
CA ASP A 91 22.40 -42.16 1.87
C ASP A 91 22.50 -41.06 2.95
N PRO A 92 21.74 -41.16 4.06
CA PRO A 92 21.88 -40.25 5.20
C PRO A 92 23.32 -40.32 5.74
N PRO A 93 23.95 -39.18 6.11
CA PRO A 93 25.33 -39.15 6.61
C PRO A 93 25.56 -39.99 7.89
N TRP A 94 24.48 -40.32 8.61
CA TRP A 94 24.49 -41.18 9.78
C TRP A 94 23.57 -42.36 9.50
N GLY A 95 24.16 -43.52 9.25
CA GLY A 95 23.43 -44.77 9.03
C GLY A 95 22.49 -45.04 10.20
N TYR A 96 21.19 -44.99 9.91
CA TYR A 96 20.15 -45.25 10.89
C TYR A 96 19.53 -46.61 10.60
N GLU A 97 19.88 -47.61 11.43
CA GLU A 97 19.21 -48.91 11.44
C GLU A 97 17.83 -48.75 12.10
N ALA A 98 16.79 -49.01 11.32
CA ALA A 98 15.42 -48.96 11.79
C ALA A 98 15.11 -50.18 12.68
N GLU A 99 15.24 -50.04 14.00
CA GLU A 99 14.71 -51.03 14.94
C GLU A 99 13.21 -50.80 15.20
N ASN A 100 12.42 -51.70 14.60
CA ASN A 100 11.23 -52.36 15.14
C ASN A 100 10.20 -51.53 15.95
N LYS A 101 9.07 -51.25 15.29
CA LYS A 101 7.76 -51.47 15.91
C LYS A 101 6.88 -52.32 14.99
N GLN A 102 6.82 -53.60 15.31
CA GLN A 102 5.68 -54.46 14.96
C GLN A 102 4.46 -53.97 15.76
N ASP A 103 3.34 -53.73 15.09
CA ASP A 103 2.08 -54.38 15.45
C ASP A 103 1.02 -54.22 14.34
N GLY A 104 0.63 -55.36 13.77
CA GLY A 104 -0.75 -55.75 13.47
C GLY A 104 -1.54 -55.03 12.36
N GLY A 105 -1.82 -55.75 11.26
CA GLY A 105 -3.04 -55.51 10.48
C GLY A 105 -2.98 -55.90 9.00
N THR A 106 -3.46 -57.09 8.71
CA THR A 106 -3.63 -57.72 7.38
C THR A 106 -4.29 -56.86 6.30
N GLY A 107 -3.78 -56.95 5.06
CA GLY A 107 -4.45 -56.44 3.86
C GLY A 107 -3.66 -56.76 2.58
N ASP A 108 -3.99 -57.90 1.99
CA ASP A 108 -3.46 -58.46 0.74
C ASP A 108 -3.83 -57.62 -0.50
N SER A 109 -2.84 -57.26 -1.33
CA SER A 109 -2.97 -57.28 -2.80
C SER A 109 -1.62 -57.12 -3.50
N THR A 110 -1.01 -58.27 -3.81
CA THR A 110 -0.43 -58.60 -5.13
C THR A 110 0.00 -57.46 -6.07
N TRP A 111 1.31 -57.18 -6.16
CA TRP A 111 1.96 -56.80 -7.42
C TRP A 111 3.29 -57.56 -7.56
N GLU A 112 3.31 -58.54 -8.45
CA GLU A 112 4.49 -59.30 -8.84
C GLU A 112 5.51 -58.45 -9.62
N PRO A 113 6.80 -58.80 -9.55
CA PRO A 113 7.91 -57.97 -10.04
C PRO A 113 8.08 -58.13 -11.55
N ARG A 114 8.07 -57.02 -12.29
CA ARG A 114 8.57 -57.02 -13.67
C ARG A 114 10.08 -56.86 -13.70
N SER A 115 10.73 -57.98 -13.95
CA SER A 115 12.14 -58.11 -14.31
C SER A 115 12.47 -57.46 -15.66
N ASN A 116 13.68 -56.89 -15.71
CA ASN A 116 14.56 -56.71 -16.87
C ASN A 116 14.21 -55.64 -17.91
N SER A 117 14.77 -54.45 -17.67
CA SER A 117 15.51 -53.71 -18.71
C SER A 117 16.91 -53.39 -18.18
N PRO A 118 17.99 -53.57 -18.95
CA PRO A 118 19.34 -53.30 -18.47
C PRO A 118 19.54 -51.80 -18.31
N LEU A 119 19.90 -51.38 -17.09
CA LEU A 119 20.53 -50.09 -16.84
C LEU A 119 21.77 -49.96 -17.75
N PRO A 120 21.88 -48.91 -18.59
CA PRO A 120 23.15 -48.56 -19.18
C PRO A 120 24.08 -48.12 -18.05
N GLY A 121 25.32 -48.61 -18.11
CA GLY A 121 26.37 -48.37 -17.13
C GLY A 121 26.50 -46.90 -16.76
N ARG A 122 26.76 -46.72 -15.46
CA ARG A 122 27.06 -45.48 -14.76
C ARG A 122 28.40 -44.94 -15.28
N THR A 123 28.42 -44.41 -16.49
CA THR A 123 29.55 -43.65 -17.03
C THR A 123 29.20 -42.18 -16.88
N GLU A 124 29.68 -41.61 -15.78
CA GLU A 124 30.17 -40.23 -15.66
C GLU A 124 29.69 -39.24 -16.74
N GLN A 125 28.44 -38.78 -16.63
CA GLN A 125 28.02 -37.52 -17.23
C GLN A 125 27.15 -36.78 -16.21
N LYS A 126 27.86 -36.18 -15.23
CA LYS A 126 27.38 -34.97 -14.56
C LYS A 126 27.10 -33.92 -15.64
N ILE A 127 25.87 -33.88 -16.15
CA ILE A 127 25.30 -32.63 -16.66
C ILE A 127 24.60 -31.99 -15.46
N ALA A 128 25.40 -31.70 -14.43
CA ALA A 128 25.07 -30.62 -13.53
C ALA A 128 25.19 -29.38 -14.42
N ASN A 129 24.08 -28.70 -14.69
CA ASN A 129 24.16 -27.30 -15.08
C ASN A 129 24.83 -26.58 -13.91
N GLU A 130 26.15 -26.47 -13.94
CA GLU A 130 26.93 -25.65 -13.01
C GLU A 130 26.37 -24.23 -13.14
N LEU A 131 25.52 -23.86 -12.18
CA LEU A 131 25.11 -22.49 -11.98
C LEU A 131 26.34 -21.76 -11.46
N GLU A 132 27.16 -21.21 -12.38
CA GLU A 132 28.34 -20.42 -12.01
C GLU A 132 27.94 -19.36 -10.97
N GLU A 133 28.46 -19.51 -9.75
CA GLU A 133 28.26 -18.55 -8.68
C GLU A 133 28.89 -17.22 -9.09
N VAL A 134 28.07 -16.17 -9.24
CA VAL A 134 28.57 -14.83 -9.55
C VAL A 134 29.22 -14.27 -8.28
N PRO A 135 30.56 -14.04 -8.24
CA PRO A 135 31.24 -13.59 -7.02
C PRO A 135 30.58 -12.32 -6.46
N GLN A 136 30.42 -12.22 -5.14
CA GLN A 136 29.83 -11.05 -4.46
C GLN A 136 30.85 -10.42 -3.51
N SER A 137 30.75 -9.10 -3.31
CA SER A 137 31.57 -8.39 -2.32
C SER A 137 30.93 -8.42 -0.94
N GLN A 138 31.72 -8.20 0.11
CA GLN A 138 31.16 -7.76 1.39
C GLN A 138 30.57 -6.35 1.24
N ARG A 139 29.50 -6.07 1.98
CA ARG A 139 28.87 -4.74 1.98
C ARG A 139 29.78 -3.74 2.69
N ALA A 140 30.00 -2.59 2.07
CA ALA A 140 30.75 -1.48 2.65
C ALA A 140 30.06 -0.90 3.89
N SER A 141 30.81 -0.16 4.71
CA SER A 141 30.24 0.50 5.88
C SER A 141 29.22 1.57 5.51
N ASN A 142 28.30 1.92 6.42
CA ASN A 142 27.31 2.96 6.16
C ASN A 142 27.95 4.34 5.86
N GLN A 143 29.13 4.62 6.44
CA GLN A 143 29.91 5.83 6.19
C GLN A 143 30.42 5.87 4.73
N GLU A 144 31.03 4.78 4.26
CA GLU A 144 31.51 4.69 2.86
C GLU A 144 30.36 4.74 1.87
N ILE A 145 29.26 4.03 2.14
CA ILE A 145 28.06 4.07 1.30
C ILE A 145 27.53 5.51 1.21
N HIS A 146 27.45 6.21 2.34
CA HIS A 146 27.01 7.59 2.36
C HIS A 146 27.93 8.50 1.56
N GLN A 147 29.25 8.43 1.78
CA GLN A 147 30.24 9.24 1.08
C GLN A 147 30.13 9.05 -0.44
N THR A 148 30.10 7.81 -0.90
CA THR A 148 30.02 7.48 -2.34
C THR A 148 28.71 7.94 -2.96
N TYR A 149 27.57 7.77 -2.29
CA TYR A 149 26.30 8.27 -2.81
C TYR A 149 26.20 9.79 -2.79
N THR A 150 26.70 10.47 -1.75
CA THR A 150 26.74 11.92 -1.70
C THR A 150 27.51 12.48 -2.90
N MET A 151 28.73 11.97 -3.13
CA MET A 151 29.54 12.39 -4.27
C MET A 151 28.88 12.06 -5.62
N LEU A 152 28.25 10.89 -5.75
CA LEU A 152 27.50 10.55 -6.96
C LEU A 152 26.34 11.54 -7.19
N PHE A 153 25.59 11.91 -6.16
CA PHE A 153 24.44 12.81 -6.29
C PHE A 153 24.84 14.25 -6.64
N GLU A 154 26.01 14.71 -6.19
CA GLU A 154 26.59 15.99 -6.59
C GLU A 154 26.88 16.04 -8.10
N MET A 155 27.29 14.92 -8.68
CA MET A 155 27.58 14.80 -10.11
C MET A 155 26.33 14.64 -10.99
N LEU A 156 25.16 14.44 -10.39
CA LEU A 156 23.90 14.24 -11.09
C LEU A 156 23.02 15.49 -11.04
N SER A 157 22.13 15.60 -12.03
CA SER A 157 21.10 16.64 -12.12
C SER A 157 19.71 16.03 -12.09
N LEU A 158 18.71 16.86 -11.75
CA LEU A 158 17.30 16.51 -11.87
C LEU A 158 16.77 17.06 -13.18
N SER A 159 16.29 16.19 -14.06
CA SER A 159 15.74 16.58 -15.36
C SER A 159 14.46 17.42 -15.21
N ASN A 160 14.20 18.30 -16.17
CA ASN A 160 12.99 19.13 -16.17
C ASN A 160 11.71 18.29 -16.15
N LYS A 161 11.68 17.17 -16.87
CA LYS A 161 10.56 16.21 -16.86
C LYS A 161 10.30 15.66 -15.45
N HIS A 162 11.35 15.26 -14.73
CA HIS A 162 11.21 14.73 -13.37
C HIS A 162 10.83 15.82 -12.37
N ARG A 163 11.37 17.04 -12.53
CA ARG A 163 10.98 18.20 -11.74
C ARG A 163 9.48 18.52 -11.92
N GLN A 164 8.98 18.53 -13.16
CA GLN A 164 7.55 18.72 -13.44
C GLN A 164 6.70 17.59 -12.85
N HIS A 165 7.16 16.34 -12.90
CA HIS A 165 6.47 15.22 -12.24
C HIS A 165 6.34 15.45 -10.72
N LEU A 166 7.41 15.91 -10.06
CA LEU A 166 7.41 16.19 -8.62
C LEU A 166 6.56 17.41 -8.24
N ARG A 167 6.42 18.39 -9.15
CA ARG A 167 5.49 19.53 -8.98
C ARG A 167 4.04 19.21 -9.32
N SER A 168 3.77 18.07 -9.95
CA SER A 168 2.41 17.73 -10.40
C SER A 168 1.41 17.77 -9.24
N PRO A 169 0.09 17.99 -9.50
CA PRO A 169 -0.92 18.02 -8.45
C PRO A 169 -0.98 16.76 -7.57
N LYS A 170 -0.42 15.65 -8.06
CA LYS A 170 -0.30 14.37 -7.35
C LYS A 170 0.81 14.37 -6.29
N ARG A 171 1.86 15.17 -6.47
CA ARG A 171 3.03 15.22 -5.59
C ARG A 171 3.11 16.53 -4.80
N GLY A 172 2.69 17.63 -5.42
CA GLY A 172 2.48 18.91 -4.76
C GLY A 172 3.73 19.56 -4.16
N LEU A 173 4.93 19.18 -4.60
CA LEU A 173 6.18 19.75 -4.09
C LEU A 173 6.51 21.08 -4.77
N THR A 174 7.01 22.05 -4.00
CA THR A 174 7.60 23.29 -4.53
C THR A 174 9.04 23.08 -4.98
N ASP A 175 9.65 24.04 -5.68
CA ASP A 175 11.05 23.93 -6.08
C ASP A 175 12.02 23.92 -4.90
N GLU A 176 11.74 24.73 -3.89
CA GLU A 176 12.52 24.81 -2.67
C GLU A 176 12.51 23.46 -1.95
N GLN A 177 11.34 22.82 -1.87
CA GLN A 177 11.19 21.48 -1.32
C GLN A 177 11.91 20.41 -2.16
N ILE A 178 11.79 20.47 -3.49
CA ILE A 178 12.50 19.54 -4.38
C ILE A 178 14.02 19.68 -4.21
N ASN A 179 14.50 20.92 -4.08
CA ASN A 179 15.92 21.22 -3.91
C ASN A 179 16.42 20.76 -2.54
N SER A 180 15.64 20.92 -1.47
CA SER A 180 16.01 20.47 -0.12
C SER A 180 16.04 18.94 0.01
N LEU A 181 15.12 18.23 -0.65
CA LEU A 181 15.09 16.77 -0.70
C LEU A 181 16.24 16.16 -1.51
N GLY A 182 16.79 16.93 -2.47
CA GLY A 182 18.00 16.56 -3.20
C GLY A 182 17.82 15.42 -4.21
N TYR A 183 16.59 15.17 -4.70
CA TYR A 183 16.34 14.15 -5.71
C TYR A 183 17.10 14.41 -7.02
N LYS A 184 17.50 13.32 -7.70
CA LYS A 184 18.26 13.37 -8.96
C LYS A 184 17.66 12.45 -10.01
N SER A 185 18.02 12.64 -11.27
CA SER A 185 17.68 11.71 -12.34
C SER A 185 18.79 10.67 -12.53
N THR A 186 18.43 9.45 -12.89
CA THR A 186 19.40 8.45 -13.35
C THR A 186 20.19 8.98 -14.56
N PRO A 187 21.53 8.83 -14.60
CA PRO A 187 22.31 9.19 -15.78
C PRO A 187 22.08 8.18 -16.92
N PRO A 188 22.35 8.58 -18.18
CA PRO A 188 22.47 7.64 -19.29
C PRO A 188 23.52 6.55 -19.03
N ALA A 189 23.26 5.33 -19.51
CA ALA A 189 24.11 4.16 -19.26
C ALA A 189 25.58 4.37 -19.70
N PHE A 190 25.82 5.11 -20.78
CA PHE A 190 27.17 5.36 -21.29
C PHE A 190 28.03 6.22 -20.34
N LEU A 191 27.44 6.96 -19.40
CA LEU A 191 28.16 7.74 -18.39
C LEU A 191 28.49 6.93 -17.13
N CYS A 192 27.93 5.73 -16.95
CA CYS A 192 28.05 5.02 -15.68
C CYS A 192 29.49 4.66 -15.30
N ARG A 193 30.29 4.25 -16.29
CA ARG A 193 31.71 3.93 -16.10
C ARG A 193 32.51 5.18 -15.74
N SER A 194 32.40 6.25 -16.52
CA SER A 194 33.15 7.49 -16.28
C SER A 194 32.77 8.17 -14.96
N LEU A 195 31.50 8.10 -14.55
CA LEU A 195 31.08 8.54 -13.22
C LEU A 195 31.77 7.72 -12.11
N THR A 196 31.87 6.40 -12.29
CA THR A 196 32.50 5.51 -11.33
C THR A 196 34.02 5.74 -11.24
N GLU A 197 34.68 5.96 -12.37
CA GLU A 197 36.10 6.34 -12.42
C GLU A 197 36.36 7.67 -11.70
N GLN A 198 35.47 8.66 -11.87
CA GLN A 198 35.57 9.93 -11.14
C GLN A 198 35.36 9.77 -9.63
N LEU A 199 34.45 8.89 -9.20
CA LEU A 199 34.28 8.57 -7.77
C LEU A 199 35.55 7.95 -7.17
N LEU A 200 36.14 6.98 -7.87
CA LEU A 200 37.40 6.36 -7.48
C LEU A 200 38.55 7.38 -7.42
N ALA A 201 38.66 8.26 -8.42
CA ALA A 201 39.66 9.32 -8.44
C ALA A 201 39.50 10.32 -7.29
N LYS A 202 38.28 10.50 -6.77
CA LYS A 202 37.96 11.30 -5.58
C LYS A 202 38.11 10.53 -4.26
N GLY A 203 38.64 9.29 -4.30
CA GLY A 203 38.90 8.48 -3.11
C GLY A 203 37.67 7.79 -2.51
N CYS A 204 36.56 7.67 -3.26
CA CYS A 204 35.37 6.97 -2.78
C CYS A 204 35.50 5.44 -2.92
N THR A 205 35.03 4.70 -1.93
CA THR A 205 34.85 3.24 -2.02
C THR A 205 33.65 2.91 -2.90
N VAL A 206 33.84 2.13 -3.97
CA VAL A 206 32.73 1.63 -4.82
C VAL A 206 32.48 0.13 -4.63
N GLN A 207 33.49 -0.62 -4.21
CA GLN A 207 33.34 -2.03 -3.86
C GLN A 207 32.43 -2.17 -2.64
N GLY A 208 31.45 -3.06 -2.70
CA GLY A 208 30.52 -3.26 -1.58
C GLY A 208 29.46 -2.16 -1.43
N VAL A 209 29.42 -1.15 -2.31
CA VAL A 209 28.35 -0.13 -2.34
C VAL A 209 27.22 -0.57 -3.27
N PRO A 210 25.94 -0.55 -2.85
CA PRO A 210 24.86 -1.06 -3.68
C PRO A 210 24.70 -0.34 -5.01
N GLY A 211 24.53 -1.12 -6.07
CA GLY A 211 24.45 -0.61 -7.44
C GLY A 211 25.78 -0.56 -8.17
N PHE A 212 26.91 -0.58 -7.47
CA PHE A 212 28.23 -0.70 -8.09
C PHE A 212 28.64 -2.17 -8.25
N TYR A 213 29.32 -2.47 -9.33
CA TYR A 213 29.77 -3.82 -9.67
C TYR A 213 31.02 -3.78 -10.54
N GLN A 214 31.73 -4.91 -10.59
CA GLN A 214 32.93 -5.07 -11.40
C GLN A 214 32.57 -5.65 -12.78
N LEU A 215 33.11 -5.02 -13.82
CA LEU A 215 33.07 -5.47 -15.21
C LEU A 215 34.08 -6.62 -15.43
N GLU A 216 33.94 -7.34 -16.54
CA GLU A 216 34.82 -8.47 -16.85
C GLU A 216 36.29 -8.07 -17.00
N ASN A 217 36.54 -6.86 -17.48
CA ASN A 217 37.88 -6.28 -17.62
C ASN A 217 38.49 -5.77 -16.29
N GLY A 218 37.79 -5.94 -15.16
CA GLY A 218 38.25 -5.52 -13.84
C GLY A 218 37.81 -4.11 -13.42
N ASP A 219 37.30 -3.30 -14.34
CA ASP A 219 36.84 -1.93 -14.06
C ASP A 219 35.52 -1.93 -13.28
N TRP A 220 35.23 -0.83 -12.58
CA TRP A 220 33.98 -0.66 -11.83
C TRP A 220 32.97 0.20 -12.58
N SER A 221 31.68 -0.11 -12.41
CA SER A 221 30.58 0.67 -12.97
C SER A 221 29.35 0.67 -12.07
N VAL A 222 28.56 1.74 -12.11
CA VAL A 222 27.24 1.83 -11.48
C VAL A 222 26.14 1.30 -12.40
N LYS A 223 25.18 0.56 -11.86
CA LYS A 223 24.13 -0.14 -12.61
C LYS A 223 22.94 0.77 -12.90
N PHE A 224 23.11 1.73 -13.82
CA PHE A 224 21.98 2.41 -14.47
C PHE A 224 21.81 1.91 -15.91
N THR A 225 20.57 1.61 -16.29
CA THR A 225 20.22 1.15 -17.63
C THR A 225 19.06 1.97 -18.17
N LYS A 226 18.86 1.97 -19.49
CA LYS A 226 17.70 2.62 -20.11
C LYS A 226 16.36 2.10 -19.56
N ARG A 227 16.29 0.81 -19.20
CA ARG A 227 15.08 0.18 -18.62
C ARG A 227 14.83 0.61 -17.18
N THR A 228 15.87 1.04 -16.47
CA THR A 228 15.80 1.47 -15.08
C THR A 228 15.89 2.99 -14.93
N SER A 229 15.62 3.75 -15.99
CA SER A 229 15.64 5.22 -15.94
C SER A 229 14.53 5.75 -15.02
N GLY A 230 14.83 6.77 -14.24
CA GLY A 230 13.87 7.33 -13.29
C GLY A 230 14.43 8.38 -12.33
N ILE A 231 13.69 8.61 -11.25
CA ILE A 231 14.03 9.54 -10.16
C ILE A 231 14.71 8.77 -9.02
N LEU A 232 15.89 9.22 -8.62
CA LEU A 232 16.66 8.70 -7.49
C LEU A 232 16.16 9.32 -6.18
N ILE A 233 15.77 8.46 -5.25
CA ILE A 233 15.22 8.79 -3.93
C ILE A 233 16.12 8.15 -2.87
N THR A 234 16.72 8.97 -1.99
CA THR A 234 17.68 8.48 -0.98
C THR A 234 16.97 7.88 0.24
N ALA A 235 17.37 6.68 0.64
CA ALA A 235 17.05 6.12 1.95
C ALA A 235 18.05 6.64 2.97
N ARG A 236 17.57 7.37 3.98
CA ARG A 236 18.41 7.95 5.04
C ARG A 236 18.15 7.27 6.36
N GLY A 237 19.20 6.95 7.11
CA GLY A 237 19.05 6.44 8.48
C GLY A 237 18.66 7.55 9.46
N ILE A 238 18.39 7.17 10.71
CA ILE A 238 18.19 8.12 11.82
C ILE A 238 19.45 8.96 12.10
N ASP A 239 20.61 8.47 11.68
CA ASP A 239 21.92 9.14 11.68
C ASP A 239 22.06 10.22 10.58
N GLY A 240 21.06 10.37 9.69
CA GLY A 240 21.09 11.28 8.55
C GLY A 240 21.91 10.80 7.35
N LEU A 241 22.61 9.67 7.49
CA LEU A 241 23.47 9.10 6.45
C LEU A 241 22.62 8.41 5.37
N ILE A 242 23.09 8.42 4.13
CA ILE A 242 22.44 7.72 3.02
C ILE A 242 22.83 6.24 3.08
N HIS A 243 21.86 5.35 3.33
CA HIS A 243 22.11 3.90 3.43
C HIS A 243 21.73 3.14 2.15
N GLY A 244 21.00 3.79 1.24
CA GLY A 244 20.55 3.19 -0.02
C GLY A 244 19.83 4.19 -0.91
N VAL A 245 19.50 3.75 -2.14
CA VAL A 245 18.79 4.58 -3.12
C VAL A 245 17.69 3.76 -3.79
N GLN A 246 16.47 4.29 -3.80
CA GLN A 246 15.38 3.80 -4.64
C GLN A 246 15.31 4.57 -5.96
N ILE A 247 14.82 3.92 -6.99
CA ILE A 247 14.54 4.50 -8.29
C ILE A 247 13.02 4.41 -8.52
N LEU A 248 12.37 5.57 -8.60
CA LEU A 248 11.02 5.68 -9.16
C LEU A 248 11.15 5.66 -10.68
N LEU A 249 10.71 4.57 -11.29
CA LEU A 249 10.89 4.32 -12.72
C LEU A 249 9.99 5.20 -13.58
N ASP A 250 10.55 5.70 -14.69
CA ASP A 250 9.80 6.39 -15.75
C ASP A 250 8.72 5.49 -16.35
N VAL A 251 9.08 4.21 -16.55
CA VAL A 251 8.21 3.17 -17.08
C VAL A 251 8.25 1.98 -16.12
N PRO A 252 7.10 1.62 -15.50
CA PRO A 252 7.04 0.46 -14.61
C PRO A 252 7.50 -0.82 -15.31
N ILE A 253 8.29 -1.63 -14.61
CA ILE A 253 8.78 -2.90 -15.15
C ILE A 253 7.72 -3.99 -14.90
N LYS A 254 7.18 -4.54 -15.98
CA LYS A 254 6.33 -5.74 -15.98
C LYS A 254 7.14 -6.98 -16.39
N ASP A 255 6.80 -8.13 -15.83
CA ASP A 255 7.30 -9.41 -16.32
C ASP A 255 6.51 -9.86 -17.56
N LYS A 256 7.13 -10.64 -18.45
CA LYS A 256 6.49 -11.06 -19.72
C LYS A 256 5.23 -11.92 -19.51
N ASN A 257 5.16 -12.60 -18.37
CA ASN A 257 4.05 -13.48 -17.99
C ASN A 257 3.03 -12.77 -17.08
N ASP A 258 3.21 -11.47 -16.81
CA ASP A 258 2.25 -10.72 -16.01
C ASP A 258 0.96 -10.49 -16.80
N PRO A 259 -0.22 -10.59 -16.14
CA PRO A 259 -1.48 -10.26 -16.78
C PRO A 259 -1.47 -8.82 -17.34
N PRO A 260 -2.13 -8.55 -18.48
CA PRO A 260 -2.13 -7.24 -19.14
C PRO A 260 -2.47 -6.07 -18.20
N GLU A 261 -3.43 -6.29 -17.31
CA GLU A 261 -3.94 -5.34 -16.31
C GLU A 261 -2.95 -5.01 -15.17
N LYS A 262 -1.91 -5.82 -14.96
CA LYS A 262 -0.94 -5.59 -13.87
C LYS A 262 -0.04 -4.41 -14.19
N THR A 263 0.01 -3.39 -13.33
CA THR A 263 0.69 -2.11 -13.61
C THR A 263 2.23 -2.13 -13.53
N GLY A 264 2.85 -3.28 -13.25
CA GLY A 264 4.31 -3.42 -13.12
C GLY A 264 4.91 -2.79 -11.85
N SER A 265 6.17 -3.09 -11.58
CA SER A 265 6.90 -2.51 -10.44
C SER A 265 7.29 -1.07 -10.75
N LYS A 266 6.79 -0.13 -9.94
CA LYS A 266 7.04 1.32 -10.09
C LYS A 266 8.33 1.78 -9.42
N TYR A 267 8.72 1.12 -8.33
CA TYR A 267 9.91 1.42 -7.55
C TYR A 267 10.83 0.21 -7.53
N ILE A 268 12.13 0.45 -7.68
CA ILE A 268 13.17 -0.56 -7.51
C ILE A 268 14.29 -0.02 -6.64
N TRP A 269 15.03 -0.89 -5.97
CA TRP A 269 16.27 -0.51 -5.31
C TRP A 269 17.42 -0.45 -6.31
N LEU A 270 18.29 0.54 -6.18
CA LEU A 270 19.61 0.53 -6.80
C LEU A 270 20.42 -0.60 -6.15
N SER A 271 20.55 -1.72 -6.87
CA SER A 271 21.15 -2.96 -6.37
C SER A 271 21.95 -3.66 -7.45
N SER A 272 23.12 -4.16 -7.08
CA SER A 272 24.05 -4.91 -7.93
C SER A 272 24.14 -6.39 -7.57
N SER A 273 23.21 -6.93 -6.75
CA SER A 273 23.21 -8.34 -6.28
C SER A 273 23.14 -9.43 -7.37
N THR A 274 23.00 -9.04 -8.62
CA THR A 274 22.96 -9.92 -9.79
C THR A 274 24.19 -9.74 -10.69
N LYS A 275 25.22 -9.04 -10.20
CA LYS A 275 26.41 -8.65 -10.95
C LYS A 275 27.66 -9.03 -10.16
N ARG A 276 28.75 -9.29 -10.88
CA ARG A 276 30.05 -9.67 -10.32
C ARG A 276 30.55 -8.59 -9.35
N MET A 277 31.02 -9.03 -8.19
CA MET A 277 31.44 -8.21 -7.05
C MET A 277 30.38 -7.21 -6.57
N GLY A 278 29.11 -7.40 -6.95
CA GLY A 278 28.00 -6.56 -6.53
C GLY A 278 27.50 -6.88 -5.13
N VAL A 279 26.52 -6.09 -4.67
CA VAL A 279 25.82 -6.30 -3.39
C VAL A 279 24.34 -5.93 -3.49
N THR A 280 23.54 -6.50 -2.60
CA THR A 280 22.13 -6.10 -2.43
C THR A 280 22.03 -4.72 -1.81
N SER A 281 20.94 -3.99 -2.10
CA SER A 281 20.62 -2.75 -1.40
C SER A 281 20.43 -2.95 0.09
N GLY A 282 20.05 -4.15 0.52
CA GLY A 282 19.67 -4.43 1.90
C GLY A 282 18.29 -3.87 2.27
N SER A 283 17.63 -3.14 1.35
CA SER A 283 16.34 -2.48 1.56
C SER A 283 16.24 -1.62 2.84
N PRO A 284 17.17 -0.69 3.08
CA PRO A 284 17.25 0.12 4.30
C PRO A 284 15.93 0.86 4.58
N VAL A 285 15.63 1.05 5.86
CA VAL A 285 14.61 2.00 6.32
C VAL A 285 15.02 3.42 5.96
N HIS A 286 14.03 4.28 5.73
CA HIS A 286 14.25 5.71 5.57
C HIS A 286 13.61 6.45 6.74
N PHE A 287 14.35 7.37 7.34
CA PHE A 287 13.91 8.23 8.43
C PHE A 287 14.00 9.70 8.00
N VAL A 288 12.96 10.47 8.31
CA VAL A 288 12.91 11.91 8.06
C VAL A 288 12.21 12.61 9.23
N GLY A 289 12.77 13.72 9.70
CA GLY A 289 12.25 14.53 10.81
C GLY A 289 13.13 14.50 12.06
N ASN A 290 12.53 14.71 13.23
CA ASN A 290 13.23 14.80 14.51
C ASN A 290 13.42 13.40 15.14
N PRO A 291 14.67 12.95 15.37
CA PRO A 291 14.98 11.64 16.00
C PRO A 291 14.58 11.54 17.48
N PHE A 292 14.23 12.65 18.13
CA PHE A 292 13.77 12.73 19.52
C PHE A 292 12.26 13.04 19.62
N ALA A 293 11.50 12.78 18.55
CA ALA A 293 10.07 13.03 18.57
C ALA A 293 9.34 12.02 19.48
N ARG A 294 8.43 12.51 20.33
CA ARG A 294 7.54 11.65 21.14
C ARG A 294 6.60 10.79 20.29
N THR A 295 6.28 11.26 19.07
CA THR A 295 5.42 10.55 18.11
C THR A 295 6.11 10.41 16.76
N VAL A 296 6.14 9.19 16.23
CA VAL A 296 6.73 8.86 14.92
C VAL A 296 5.73 8.08 14.07
N TYR A 297 5.60 8.46 12.79
CA TYR A 297 4.69 7.83 11.84
C TYR A 297 5.44 6.80 10.99
N VAL A 298 4.83 5.66 10.69
CA VAL A 298 5.41 4.61 9.85
C VAL A 298 4.56 4.43 8.59
N THR A 299 5.15 4.59 7.41
CA THR A 299 4.44 4.49 6.13
C THR A 299 5.20 3.65 5.09
N GLU A 300 4.58 3.40 3.95
CA GLU A 300 5.17 2.68 2.83
C GLU A 300 5.67 3.62 1.73
N GLY A 301 6.95 3.50 1.41
CA GLY A 301 7.60 4.25 0.34
C GLY A 301 8.27 5.55 0.81
N LEU A 302 9.50 5.77 0.33
CA LEU A 302 10.37 6.85 0.77
C LEU A 302 9.82 8.23 0.39
N LEU A 303 9.52 8.42 -0.90
CA LEU A 303 8.95 9.67 -1.41
C LEU A 303 7.66 10.09 -0.67
N LYS A 304 6.88 9.12 -0.20
CA LYS A 304 5.66 9.37 0.56
C LYS A 304 5.98 9.95 1.94
N ALA A 305 6.92 9.34 2.65
CA ALA A 305 7.37 9.85 3.95
C ALA A 305 7.94 11.27 3.82
N ASP A 306 8.75 11.54 2.79
CA ASP A 306 9.28 12.88 2.53
C ASP A 306 8.16 13.92 2.32
N ILE A 307 7.17 13.62 1.48
CA ILE A 307 6.02 14.51 1.23
C ILE A 307 5.18 14.70 2.50
N ALA A 308 4.87 13.61 3.21
CA ALA A 308 4.06 13.67 4.43
C ALA A 308 4.77 14.44 5.55
N HIS A 309 6.09 14.29 5.69
CA HIS A 309 6.90 15.08 6.60
C HIS A 309 6.80 16.58 6.28
N LEU A 310 6.95 16.97 5.01
CA LEU A 310 6.84 18.36 4.58
C LEU A 310 5.45 18.97 4.78
N LEU A 311 4.40 18.16 4.71
CA LEU A 311 3.02 18.63 4.89
C LEU A 311 2.60 18.70 6.36
N MET A 312 3.04 17.74 7.18
CA MET A 312 2.57 17.58 8.56
C MET A 312 3.57 18.11 9.60
N ASN A 313 4.81 18.36 9.21
CA ASN A 313 5.93 18.68 10.11
C ASN A 313 6.06 17.65 11.26
N ARG A 314 5.98 16.36 10.92
CA ARG A 314 6.08 15.21 11.85
C ARG A 314 7.21 14.28 11.43
N SER A 315 7.74 13.48 12.35
CA SER A 315 8.76 12.48 12.02
C SER A 315 8.15 11.25 11.35
N PHE A 316 8.76 10.79 10.27
CA PHE A 316 8.32 9.63 9.50
C PHE A 316 9.43 8.58 9.35
N VAL A 317 9.00 7.33 9.34
CA VAL A 317 9.77 6.16 8.95
C VAL A 317 9.10 5.54 7.73
N ALA A 318 9.87 5.28 6.67
CA ALA A 318 9.40 4.57 5.50
C ALA A 318 10.07 3.21 5.36
N ILE A 319 9.25 2.19 5.10
CA ILE A 319 9.70 0.86 4.67
C ILE A 319 9.39 0.63 3.20
N ALA A 320 10.24 -0.16 2.55
CA ALA A 320 10.01 -0.59 1.16
C ALA A 320 9.15 -1.85 1.13
N GLY A 321 7.83 -1.64 1.10
CA GLY A 321 6.81 -2.68 1.11
C GLY A 321 6.36 -3.05 2.53
N ALA A 322 5.05 -3.14 2.73
CA ALA A 322 4.34 -3.37 4.00
C ALA A 322 4.96 -4.42 4.94
N ASN A 323 5.54 -5.48 4.37
CA ASN A 323 6.02 -6.64 5.12
C ASN A 323 7.54 -6.62 5.39
N ASN A 324 8.27 -5.59 4.95
CA ASN A 324 9.70 -5.46 5.24
C ASN A 324 9.95 -4.78 6.60
N VAL A 325 9.36 -5.33 7.66
CA VAL A 325 9.34 -4.74 9.01
C VAL A 325 10.54 -5.14 9.88
N SER A 326 11.35 -6.12 9.46
CA SER A 326 12.46 -6.65 10.29
C SER A 326 13.49 -5.59 10.66
N GLN A 327 13.70 -4.61 9.79
CA GLN A 327 14.65 -3.52 10.01
C GLN A 327 14.15 -2.46 10.99
N LEU A 328 12.85 -2.46 11.31
CA LEU A 328 12.28 -1.54 12.29
C LEU A 328 12.73 -1.89 13.71
N LYS A 329 13.14 -3.13 13.99
CA LYS A 329 13.53 -3.55 15.35
C LYS A 329 14.65 -2.67 15.93
N LEU A 330 15.76 -2.56 15.20
CA LEU A 330 16.90 -1.75 15.65
C LEU A 330 16.54 -0.26 15.72
N LEU A 331 15.77 0.24 14.75
CA LEU A 331 15.34 1.63 14.73
C LEU A 331 14.41 1.95 15.91
N PHE A 332 13.47 1.07 16.24
CA PHE A 332 12.53 1.27 17.34
C PHE A 332 13.22 1.21 18.69
N ALA A 333 14.23 0.36 18.84
CA ALA A 333 15.10 0.37 20.02
C ALA A 333 15.76 1.75 20.22
N LEU A 334 16.32 2.34 19.15
CA LEU A 334 16.93 3.67 19.20
C LEU A 334 15.90 4.77 19.46
N LEU A 335 14.73 4.73 18.82
CA LEU A 335 13.66 5.72 19.02
C LEU A 335 13.12 5.68 20.45
N ALA A 336 12.93 4.48 21.03
CA ALA A 336 12.53 4.33 22.42
C ALA A 336 13.57 4.94 23.38
N GLN A 337 14.87 4.70 23.13
CA GLN A 337 15.95 5.34 23.89
C GLN A 337 15.95 6.87 23.75
N ASN A 338 15.56 7.38 22.59
CA ASN A 338 15.41 8.81 22.32
C ASN A 338 14.12 9.43 22.87
N GLY A 339 13.26 8.65 23.55
CA GLY A 339 12.03 9.15 24.18
C GLY A 339 10.79 9.14 23.28
N THR A 340 10.79 8.37 22.18
CA THR A 340 9.56 8.11 21.43
C THR A 340 8.62 7.24 22.27
N GLU A 341 7.35 7.66 22.37
CA GLU A 341 6.32 6.99 23.17
C GLU A 341 5.21 6.40 22.28
N LEU A 342 4.99 6.99 21.09
CA LEU A 342 3.91 6.62 20.21
C LEU A 342 4.40 6.39 18.77
N ILE A 343 4.13 5.19 18.28
CA ILE A 343 4.21 4.84 16.86
C ILE A 343 2.82 4.97 16.22
N VAL A 344 2.73 5.67 15.11
CA VAL A 344 1.50 5.80 14.31
C VAL A 344 1.66 5.04 13.00
N GLU A 345 0.96 3.92 12.84
CA GLU A 345 0.96 3.13 11.62
C GLU A 345 0.09 3.81 10.55
N ALA A 346 0.73 4.26 9.47
CA ALA A 346 0.17 5.00 8.35
C ALA A 346 0.49 4.35 7.00
N HIS A 347 0.40 3.01 6.90
CA HIS A 347 0.37 2.31 5.63
C HIS A 347 -0.88 2.67 4.82
N ASP A 348 -0.79 2.53 3.50
CA ASP A 348 -1.84 2.86 2.54
C ASP A 348 -3.18 2.19 2.90
N MET A 349 -4.28 2.83 2.51
CA MET A 349 -5.64 2.35 2.82
C MET A 349 -5.99 0.99 2.19
N ASP A 350 -5.14 0.45 1.30
CA ASP A 350 -5.28 -0.92 0.81
C ASP A 350 -5.05 -1.98 1.89
N LYS A 351 -4.57 -1.60 3.09
CA LYS A 351 -4.53 -2.45 4.28
C LYS A 351 -5.89 -3.04 4.69
N TYR A 352 -7.00 -2.41 4.31
CA TYR A 352 -8.37 -2.90 4.57
C TYR A 352 -8.88 -3.91 3.55
N ARG A 353 -8.11 -4.21 2.50
CA ARG A 353 -8.45 -5.25 1.50
C ARG A 353 -7.37 -6.29 1.29
N ASN A 354 -6.17 -6.04 1.82
CA ASN A 354 -5.03 -6.93 1.66
C ASN A 354 -4.55 -7.44 3.01
N GLU A 355 -4.87 -8.70 3.31
CA GLU A 355 -4.44 -9.39 4.54
C GLU A 355 -2.93 -9.33 4.75
N ALA A 356 -2.13 -9.43 3.70
CA ALA A 356 -0.68 -9.38 3.81
C ALA A 356 -0.21 -8.00 4.30
N ILE A 357 -0.83 -6.90 3.85
CA ILE A 357 -0.51 -5.54 4.32
C ILE A 357 -0.98 -5.36 5.77
N SER A 358 -2.17 -5.88 6.11
CA SER A 358 -2.72 -5.86 7.48
C SER A 358 -1.83 -6.63 8.48
N LYS A 359 -1.27 -7.77 8.06
CA LYS A 359 -0.26 -8.52 8.84
C LYS A 359 1.02 -7.70 9.06
N GLY A 360 1.48 -6.96 8.05
CA GLY A 360 2.60 -6.03 8.18
C GLY A 360 2.36 -4.96 9.25
N ALA A 361 1.19 -4.31 9.22
CA ALA A 361 0.78 -3.33 10.23
C ALA A 361 0.72 -3.93 11.65
N SER A 362 0.23 -5.17 11.78
CA SER A 362 0.18 -5.88 13.06
C SER A 362 1.57 -6.18 13.62
N LYS A 363 2.56 -6.47 12.76
CA LYS A 363 3.95 -6.66 13.18
C LYS A 363 4.60 -5.36 13.67
N ILE A 364 4.30 -4.22 13.02
CA ILE A 364 4.75 -2.91 13.51
C ILE A 364 4.25 -2.67 14.94
N TYR A 365 2.98 -2.97 15.20
CA TYR A 365 2.40 -2.90 16.54
C TYR A 365 3.16 -3.78 17.54
N LEU A 366 3.42 -5.05 17.20
CA LEU A 366 4.15 -5.97 18.07
C LEU A 366 5.58 -5.48 18.37
N ILE A 367 6.31 -5.01 17.36
CA ILE A 367 7.67 -4.48 17.54
C ILE A 367 7.65 -3.20 18.40
N ALA A 368 6.68 -2.29 18.21
CA ALA A 368 6.56 -1.10 19.04
C ALA A 368 6.34 -1.45 20.52
N ARG A 369 5.46 -2.43 20.78
CA ARG A 369 5.18 -2.93 22.14
C ARG A 369 6.39 -3.62 22.78
N GLU A 370 7.20 -4.35 22.00
CA GLU A 370 8.45 -4.97 22.44
C GLU A 370 9.41 -3.94 23.08
N TYR A 371 9.42 -2.71 22.56
CA TYR A 371 10.25 -1.60 23.07
C TYR A 371 9.49 -0.61 23.97
N GLY A 372 8.33 -0.99 24.51
CA GLY A 372 7.58 -0.17 25.47
C GLY A 372 6.84 1.03 24.87
N MET A 373 6.75 1.14 23.54
CA MET A 373 6.01 2.21 22.88
C MET A 373 4.55 1.81 22.65
N ASN A 374 3.65 2.78 22.74
CA ASN A 374 2.28 2.63 22.26
C ASN A 374 2.27 2.64 20.74
N CYS A 375 1.31 1.94 20.14
CA CYS A 375 1.12 1.96 18.70
C CYS A 375 -0.34 2.14 18.34
N ARG A 376 -0.64 3.10 17.48
CA ARG A 376 -1.99 3.39 16.98
C ARG A 376 -2.03 3.28 15.47
N ARG A 377 -3.10 2.69 14.95
CA ARG A 377 -3.38 2.66 13.50
C ARG A 377 -4.03 3.99 13.10
N LEU A 378 -3.46 4.64 12.09
CA LEU A 378 -4.08 5.81 11.48
C LEU A 378 -5.05 5.38 10.38
N THR A 379 -6.23 5.98 10.40
CA THR A 379 -7.28 5.84 9.38
C THR A 379 -7.68 7.23 8.93
N TRP A 380 -7.81 7.43 7.63
CA TRP A 380 -8.22 8.69 7.03
C TRP A 380 -9.30 8.46 5.97
N ASN A 381 -9.70 9.52 5.28
CA ASN A 381 -10.67 9.46 4.20
C ASN A 381 -10.23 8.42 3.14
N PRO A 382 -10.96 7.31 2.96
CA PRO A 382 -10.53 6.20 2.10
C PRO A 382 -10.49 6.52 0.60
N ASN A 383 -11.02 7.68 0.18
CA ASN A 383 -10.90 8.16 -1.20
C ASN A 383 -9.46 8.56 -1.56
N TYR A 384 -8.55 8.63 -0.57
CA TYR A 384 -7.13 8.88 -0.78
C TYR A 384 -6.30 7.66 -0.40
N LYS A 385 -5.45 7.21 -1.33
CA LYS A 385 -4.70 5.96 -1.17
C LYS A 385 -3.65 6.06 -0.05
N GLY A 386 -2.75 7.04 -0.16
CA GLY A 386 -1.65 7.26 0.77
C GLY A 386 -1.90 8.45 1.69
N VAL A 387 -1.12 8.51 2.78
CA VAL A 387 -1.13 9.67 3.70
C VAL A 387 -0.71 10.96 2.99
N ASP A 388 0.19 10.88 2.00
CA ASP A 388 0.60 12.01 1.17
C ASP A 388 -0.57 12.52 0.30
N ASP A 389 -1.28 11.62 -0.37
CA ASP A 389 -2.44 11.96 -1.19
C ASP A 389 -3.53 12.68 -0.37
N TRP A 390 -3.81 12.17 0.85
CA TRP A 390 -4.81 12.73 1.76
C TRP A 390 -4.42 14.13 2.24
N GLN A 391 -3.18 14.33 2.68
CA GLN A 391 -2.71 15.62 3.18
C GLN A 391 -2.67 16.69 2.08
N LEU A 392 -2.32 16.30 0.84
CA LEU A 392 -2.39 17.20 -0.31
C LEU A 392 -3.82 17.63 -0.61
N ALA A 393 -4.80 16.73 -0.43
CA ALA A 393 -6.20 17.05 -0.65
C ALA A 393 -6.75 18.02 0.41
N LEU A 394 -6.42 17.82 1.68
CA LEU A 394 -6.80 18.74 2.76
C LEU A 394 -6.28 20.16 2.50
N ARG A 395 -5.00 20.29 2.13
CA ARG A 395 -4.39 21.59 1.81
C ARG A 395 -5.08 22.29 0.63
N LYS A 396 -5.55 21.52 -0.37
CA LYS A 396 -6.31 22.08 -1.50
C LYS A 396 -7.70 22.52 -1.08
N GLN A 397 -8.39 21.73 -0.24
CA GLN A 397 -9.71 22.08 0.29
C GLN A 397 -9.67 23.36 1.13
N GLU A 398 -8.65 23.53 1.98
CA GLU A 398 -8.41 24.77 2.74
C GLU A 398 -8.23 26.00 1.83
N MET A 399 -7.65 25.82 0.64
CA MET A 399 -7.45 26.90 -0.34
C MET A 399 -8.67 27.15 -1.24
N GLN A 400 -9.68 26.27 -1.22
CA GLN A 400 -10.75 26.24 -2.23
C GLN A 400 -12.17 26.39 -1.65
N GLY A 401 -12.29 26.81 -0.40
CA GLY A 401 -13.55 27.04 0.34
C GLY A 401 -14.47 28.16 -0.19
N LYS A 402 -14.46 28.47 -1.50
CA LYS A 402 -15.21 29.57 -2.12
C LYS A 402 -16.18 29.11 -3.21
N MET A 403 -16.98 28.07 -2.94
CA MET A 403 -18.06 27.67 -3.84
C MET A 403 -19.45 27.78 -3.22
N GLU A 404 -19.58 27.62 -1.89
CA GLU A 404 -20.85 27.75 -1.18
C GLU A 404 -21.29 29.22 -0.99
N GLU A 405 -20.36 30.17 -1.07
CA GLU A 405 -20.62 31.61 -0.92
C GLU A 405 -21.38 32.24 -2.12
N SER A 406 -21.58 31.52 -3.24
CA SER A 406 -22.23 32.08 -4.44
C SER A 406 -23.73 31.77 -4.58
N MET A 407 -24.31 30.93 -3.71
CA MET A 407 -25.74 30.58 -3.80
C MET A 407 -26.64 31.67 -3.21
N ASN A 408 -27.69 32.02 -3.96
CA ASN A 408 -28.73 32.94 -3.48
C ASN A 408 -29.64 32.29 -2.41
N PHE A 409 -30.48 33.12 -1.75
CA PHE A 409 -31.38 32.66 -0.68
C PHE A 409 -32.28 31.49 -1.12
N LYS A 410 -32.95 31.61 -2.27
CA LYS A 410 -33.89 30.58 -2.77
C LYS A 410 -33.16 29.25 -2.95
N ALA A 411 -32.00 29.25 -3.61
CA ALA A 411 -31.20 28.05 -3.78
C ALA A 411 -30.83 27.45 -2.42
N ARG A 412 -30.34 28.25 -1.47
CA ARG A 412 -30.01 27.74 -0.13
C ARG A 412 -31.22 27.14 0.60
N TYR A 413 -32.39 27.76 0.49
CA TYR A 413 -33.62 27.28 1.12
C TYR A 413 -34.14 25.98 0.51
N LEU A 414 -34.16 25.88 -0.83
CA LEU A 414 -34.57 24.67 -1.54
C LEU A 414 -33.64 23.49 -1.27
N TYR A 415 -32.35 23.77 -1.03
CA TYR A 415 -31.35 22.77 -0.66
C TYR A 415 -31.34 22.47 0.86
N GLY A 416 -32.18 23.12 1.66
CA GLY A 416 -32.24 22.93 3.12
C GLY A 416 -30.99 23.41 3.86
N LEU A 417 -30.26 24.37 3.29
CA LEU A 417 -29.06 24.99 3.87
C LEU A 417 -29.37 26.22 4.71
N CYS A 418 -30.62 26.69 4.70
CA CYS A 418 -31.11 27.82 5.48
C CYS A 418 -32.62 27.71 5.70
N ASP A 419 -33.13 28.45 6.68
CA ASP A 419 -34.57 28.52 6.99
C ASP A 419 -35.17 29.86 6.59
N MET A 420 -36.49 30.01 6.70
CA MET A 420 -37.17 31.28 6.38
C MET A 420 -36.67 32.45 7.24
N VAL A 421 -36.13 32.18 8.43
CA VAL A 421 -35.52 33.20 9.32
C VAL A 421 -34.28 33.85 8.66
N ASP A 422 -33.60 33.13 7.77
CA ASP A 422 -32.45 33.65 7.04
C ASP A 422 -32.81 34.64 5.93
N LEU A 423 -34.10 34.72 5.54
CA LEU A 423 -34.57 35.67 4.53
C LEU A 423 -34.34 37.11 4.98
N ASP A 424 -34.72 37.45 6.22
CA ASP A 424 -34.54 38.78 6.78
C ASP A 424 -33.07 39.16 6.89
N ARG A 425 -32.22 38.17 7.22
CA ARG A 425 -30.76 38.34 7.23
C ARG A 425 -30.23 38.66 5.83
N CYS A 426 -30.67 37.94 4.79
CA CYS A 426 -30.29 38.20 3.40
C CYS A 426 -30.74 39.58 2.92
N ILE A 427 -31.96 39.99 3.27
CA ILE A 427 -32.51 41.32 2.94
C ILE A 427 -31.69 42.41 3.65
N GLY A 428 -31.37 42.22 4.93
CA GLY A 428 -30.53 43.15 5.70
C GLY A 428 -29.14 43.34 5.10
N ILE A 429 -28.51 42.24 4.65
CA ILE A 429 -27.21 42.30 3.96
C ILE A 429 -27.34 43.06 2.64
N TRP A 430 -28.35 42.76 1.82
CA TRP A 430 -28.57 43.44 0.54
C TRP A 430 -28.81 44.94 0.70
N ASN A 431 -29.61 45.36 1.70
CA ASN A 431 -29.86 46.77 2.01
C ASN A 431 -28.60 47.53 2.45
N GLY A 432 -27.61 46.83 3.00
CA GLY A 432 -26.32 47.39 3.39
C GLY A 432 -25.31 47.52 2.25
N LEU A 433 -25.62 47.02 1.05
CA LEU A 433 -24.76 47.14 -0.12
C LEU A 433 -24.94 48.54 -0.75
N THR A 434 -23.90 49.36 -0.66
CA THR A 434 -23.94 50.78 -1.06
C THR A 434 -24.13 51.01 -2.56
N GLU A 435 -23.81 50.03 -3.41
CA GLU A 435 -24.09 50.04 -4.86
C GLU A 435 -24.30 48.59 -5.36
N SER A 436 -25.55 48.11 -5.39
CA SER A 436 -25.89 46.82 -5.98
C SER A 436 -26.62 47.03 -7.31
N ASN A 437 -25.99 46.63 -8.43
CA ASN A 437 -26.64 46.56 -9.75
C ASN A 437 -27.66 45.41 -9.88
N VAL A 438 -27.89 44.65 -8.80
CA VAL A 438 -28.77 43.48 -8.76
C VAL A 438 -29.98 43.79 -7.88
N SER A 439 -31.18 43.60 -8.44
CA SER A 439 -32.44 43.77 -7.71
C SER A 439 -32.55 42.77 -6.55
N LEU A 440 -33.28 43.13 -5.49
CA LEU A 440 -33.49 42.25 -4.35
C LEU A 440 -34.08 40.89 -4.76
N VAL A 441 -35.00 40.89 -5.74
CA VAL A 441 -35.60 39.67 -6.30
C VAL A 441 -34.54 38.74 -6.90
N SER A 442 -33.65 39.29 -7.72
CA SER A 442 -32.55 38.54 -8.34
C SER A 442 -31.50 38.11 -7.32
N TYR A 443 -31.18 38.97 -6.34
CA TYR A 443 -30.26 38.66 -5.25
C TYR A 443 -30.75 37.50 -4.37
N LEU A 444 -32.06 37.46 -4.08
CA LEU A 444 -32.69 36.37 -3.34
C LEU A 444 -32.94 35.13 -4.23
N GLY A 445 -32.86 35.28 -5.56
CA GLY A 445 -33.16 34.21 -6.53
C GLY A 445 -34.65 33.90 -6.68
N LEU A 446 -35.54 34.78 -6.21
CA LEU A 446 -36.99 34.60 -6.29
C LEU A 446 -37.51 34.97 -7.69
N THR A 447 -38.65 34.39 -8.09
CA THR A 447 -39.39 34.89 -9.25
C THR A 447 -40.17 36.16 -8.90
N ALA A 448 -40.59 36.93 -9.90
CA ALA A 448 -41.39 38.13 -9.69
C ALA A 448 -42.72 37.81 -8.97
N ASP A 449 -43.33 36.67 -9.27
CA ASP A 449 -44.58 36.23 -8.65
C ASP A 449 -44.38 35.79 -7.19
N GLU A 450 -43.30 35.07 -6.88
CA GLU A 450 -42.93 34.68 -5.52
C GLU A 450 -42.69 35.91 -4.64
N TYR A 451 -41.94 36.88 -5.17
CA TYR A 451 -41.67 38.12 -4.46
C TYR A 451 -42.93 38.98 -4.29
N SER A 452 -43.80 39.03 -5.31
CA SER A 452 -45.08 39.74 -5.20
C SER A 452 -46.01 39.08 -4.17
N SER A 453 -46.02 37.74 -4.11
CA SER A 453 -46.80 37.00 -3.11
C SER A 453 -46.27 37.22 -1.70
N TYR A 454 -44.96 37.31 -1.52
CA TYR A 454 -44.31 37.68 -0.25
C TYR A 454 -44.75 39.06 0.24
N LEU A 455 -44.76 40.07 -0.64
CA LEU A 455 -45.18 41.43 -0.29
C LEU A 455 -46.68 41.52 0.06
N GLN A 456 -47.53 40.76 -0.63
CA GLN A 456 -48.98 40.82 -0.45
C GLN A 456 -49.50 39.95 0.71
N ASN A 457 -48.92 38.78 0.91
CA ASN A 457 -49.47 37.73 1.79
C ASN A 457 -48.49 37.31 2.90
N GLY A 458 -47.30 37.90 2.95
CA GLY A 458 -46.30 37.66 3.98
C GLY A 458 -45.45 36.39 3.81
N PRO A 459 -44.53 36.14 4.75
CA PRO A 459 -43.54 35.07 4.67
C PRO A 459 -44.14 33.66 4.67
N GLU A 460 -45.28 33.44 5.32
CA GLU A 460 -45.92 32.11 5.37
C GLU A 460 -46.43 31.67 3.99
N LYS A 461 -46.93 32.60 3.17
CA LYS A 461 -47.35 32.27 1.80
C LYS A 461 -46.16 31.96 0.90
N LEU A 462 -45.08 32.74 1.02
CA LEU A 462 -43.82 32.47 0.33
C LEU A 462 -43.25 31.11 0.74
N LYS A 463 -43.26 30.79 2.04
CA LYS A 463 -42.84 29.49 2.57
C LYS A 463 -43.62 28.34 1.96
N ALA A 464 -44.94 28.48 1.82
CA ALA A 464 -45.77 27.47 1.16
C ALA A 464 -45.40 27.28 -0.33
N LEU A 465 -45.16 28.37 -1.06
CA LEU A 465 -44.74 28.32 -2.47
C LEU A 465 -43.36 27.67 -2.64
N LEU A 466 -42.41 27.97 -1.76
CA LEU A 466 -41.07 27.39 -1.80
C LEU A 466 -41.07 25.93 -1.31
N ASN A 467 -41.89 25.59 -0.32
CA ASN A 467 -42.06 24.20 0.12
C ASN A 467 -42.66 23.33 -0.98
N ALA A 468 -43.57 23.87 -1.80
CA ALA A 468 -44.11 23.17 -2.96
C ALA A 468 -43.08 22.91 -4.07
N GLN A 469 -41.87 23.49 -3.99
CA GLN A 469 -40.77 23.28 -4.95
C GLN A 469 -39.69 22.32 -4.43
N ARG A 470 -39.83 21.80 -3.21
CA ARG A 470 -38.87 20.88 -2.60
C ARG A 470 -39.57 19.66 -2.02
N GLN A 471 -38.83 18.58 -1.93
CA GLN A 471 -39.23 17.34 -1.30
C GLN A 471 -38.21 16.95 -0.24
N GLN A 472 -38.68 16.27 0.81
CA GLN A 472 -37.80 15.66 1.80
C GLN A 472 -37.42 14.26 1.31
N ARG A 473 -36.12 13.98 1.22
CA ARG A 473 -35.58 12.68 0.84
C ARG A 473 -34.91 12.06 2.06
N CYS A 474 -35.39 10.90 2.47
CA CYS A 474 -34.78 10.13 3.54
C CYS A 474 -33.69 9.23 2.96
N PHE A 475 -32.61 9.07 3.72
CA PHE A 475 -31.50 8.22 3.29
C PHE A 475 -30.82 7.52 4.45
N ARG A 476 -30.22 6.37 4.15
CA ARG A 476 -29.34 5.63 5.06
C ARG A 476 -28.00 5.36 4.40
N ILE A 477 -26.94 5.37 5.19
CA ILE A 477 -25.58 5.05 4.74
C ILE A 477 -25.14 3.76 5.42
N TYR A 478 -24.75 2.78 4.61
CA TYR A 478 -24.21 1.50 5.06
C TYR A 478 -22.73 1.39 4.68
N GLN A 479 -21.91 1.00 5.65
CA GLN A 479 -20.47 0.91 5.50
C GLN A 479 -19.96 -0.47 5.89
N LEU A 480 -18.93 -0.96 5.20
CA LEU A 480 -18.26 -2.21 5.58
C LEU A 480 -17.75 -2.16 7.03
N ASN A 481 -18.04 -3.21 7.79
CA ASN A 481 -17.59 -3.37 9.16
C ASN A 481 -16.23 -4.10 9.18
N PHE A 482 -15.22 -3.47 9.77
CA PHE A 482 -13.87 -4.02 9.90
C PHE A 482 -13.53 -4.55 11.31
N ASP A 483 -14.47 -4.52 12.26
CA ASP A 483 -14.28 -4.96 13.64
C ASP A 483 -14.13 -6.48 13.72
N THR A 484 -14.93 -7.22 12.94
CA THR A 484 -14.91 -8.69 12.92
C THR A 484 -13.95 -9.24 11.87
N GLU A 485 -13.84 -8.58 10.72
CA GLU A 485 -12.95 -8.95 9.63
C GLU A 485 -12.07 -7.74 9.29
N PRO A 486 -10.78 -7.75 9.63
CA PRO A 486 -9.92 -6.57 9.46
C PRO A 486 -9.69 -6.23 7.97
N THR A 487 -10.03 -7.15 7.06
CA THR A 487 -9.89 -6.96 5.62
C THR A 487 -11.05 -7.53 4.84
N VAL A 488 -11.54 -6.78 3.85
CA VAL A 488 -12.55 -7.21 2.88
C VAL A 488 -11.99 -6.98 1.46
N PRO A 489 -11.91 -7.99 0.58
CA PRO A 489 -11.16 -7.88 -0.69
C PRO A 489 -11.57 -6.73 -1.63
N PHE A 490 -12.81 -6.28 -1.55
CA PHE A 490 -13.36 -5.19 -2.36
C PHE A 490 -13.54 -3.87 -1.58
N ALA A 491 -13.01 -3.77 -0.35
CA ALA A 491 -13.05 -2.53 0.42
C ALA A 491 -12.42 -1.37 -0.36
N PHE A 492 -13.16 -0.26 -0.43
CA PHE A 492 -12.75 0.97 -1.11
C PHE A 492 -12.44 0.77 -2.60
N LEU A 493 -13.16 -0.15 -3.25
CA LEU A 493 -13.09 -0.42 -4.69
C LEU A 493 -14.50 -0.45 -5.30
N GLY A 494 -14.53 -0.51 -6.63
CA GLY A 494 -15.75 -0.64 -7.42
C GLY A 494 -16.37 -2.04 -7.45
N LEU A 495 -17.54 -2.17 -8.10
CA LEU A 495 -18.26 -3.43 -8.21
C LEU A 495 -17.45 -4.54 -8.88
N GLU A 496 -16.58 -4.20 -9.84
CA GLU A 496 -15.71 -5.18 -10.51
C GLU A 496 -14.84 -5.95 -9.49
N ALA A 497 -14.35 -5.27 -8.45
CA ALA A 497 -13.56 -5.92 -7.40
C ALA A 497 -14.44 -6.81 -6.50
N MET A 498 -15.68 -6.39 -6.24
CA MET A 498 -16.65 -7.19 -5.49
C MET A 498 -17.03 -8.47 -6.24
N HIS A 499 -17.23 -8.38 -7.55
CA HIS A 499 -17.49 -9.53 -8.43
C HIS A 499 -16.30 -10.49 -8.45
N LYS A 500 -15.07 -9.97 -8.56
CA LYS A 500 -13.84 -10.78 -8.45
C LYS A 500 -13.69 -11.46 -7.08
N ALA A 501 -14.26 -10.88 -6.03
CA ALA A 501 -14.30 -11.47 -4.69
C ALA A 501 -15.42 -12.53 -4.53
N GLY A 502 -16.18 -12.82 -5.59
CA GLY A 502 -17.20 -13.88 -5.61
C GLY A 502 -18.61 -13.41 -5.25
N PHE A 503 -18.84 -12.11 -5.05
CA PHE A 503 -20.16 -11.58 -4.69
C PHE A 503 -20.84 -10.95 -5.90
N GLN A 504 -22.10 -11.32 -6.17
CA GLN A 504 -22.90 -10.71 -7.25
C GLN A 504 -23.54 -9.38 -6.81
N GLN A 505 -23.76 -9.22 -5.51
CA GLN A 505 -24.38 -8.06 -4.87
C GLN A 505 -23.66 -7.77 -3.55
N PRO A 506 -23.73 -6.53 -3.01
CA PRO A 506 -23.05 -6.20 -1.77
C PRO A 506 -23.56 -7.07 -0.61
N PRO A 507 -22.69 -7.84 0.06
CA PRO A 507 -23.11 -8.79 1.09
C PRO A 507 -23.49 -8.05 2.37
N ALA A 508 -24.78 -7.73 2.56
CA ALA A 508 -25.27 -6.90 3.67
C ALA A 508 -24.81 -7.32 5.06
N ALA A 509 -24.57 -8.63 5.31
CA ALA A 509 -23.99 -9.13 6.56
C ALA A 509 -22.61 -8.55 6.92
N LYS A 510 -21.87 -8.02 5.94
CA LYS A 510 -20.57 -7.36 6.13
C LYS A 510 -20.69 -5.85 6.37
N TYR A 511 -21.90 -5.29 6.37
CA TYR A 511 -22.16 -3.86 6.49
C TYR A 511 -22.78 -3.49 7.84
N CYS A 512 -22.54 -2.25 8.28
CA CYS A 512 -23.24 -1.59 9.38
C CYS A 512 -23.99 -0.37 8.86
N LEU A 513 -25.18 -0.12 9.38
CA LEU A 513 -25.84 1.18 9.27
C LEU A 513 -25.07 2.19 10.13
N VAL A 514 -24.59 3.27 9.54
CA VAL A 514 -23.80 4.31 10.24
C VAL A 514 -24.48 5.66 10.29
N CYS A 515 -25.53 5.87 9.49
CA CYS A 515 -26.29 7.11 9.44
C CYS A 515 -27.67 6.85 8.88
N GLU A 516 -28.67 7.44 9.55
CA GLU A 516 -30.03 7.58 9.08
C GLU A 516 -30.40 9.05 9.22
N SER A 517 -30.80 9.68 8.11
CA SER A 517 -31.05 11.11 8.08
C SER A 517 -31.99 11.46 6.93
N SER A 518 -32.32 12.75 6.81
CA SER A 518 -33.10 13.28 5.71
C SER A 518 -32.56 14.62 5.27
N MET A 519 -32.86 15.01 4.03
CA MET A 519 -32.48 16.30 3.48
C MET A 519 -33.55 16.80 2.51
N TYR A 520 -33.63 18.12 2.36
CA TYR A 520 -34.47 18.72 1.34
C TYR A 520 -33.75 18.76 -0.01
N ALA A 521 -34.49 18.45 -1.07
CA ALA A 521 -34.04 18.54 -2.44
C ALA A 521 -35.12 19.20 -3.30
N PRO A 522 -34.75 20.01 -4.31
CA PRO A 522 -35.69 20.45 -5.35
C PRO A 522 -36.44 19.27 -5.99
N LEU A 523 -37.67 19.51 -6.44
CA LEU A 523 -38.49 18.47 -7.06
C LEU A 523 -37.88 17.90 -8.35
N GLU A 524 -37.17 18.71 -9.13
CA GLU A 524 -36.56 18.26 -10.38
C GLU A 524 -35.23 17.51 -10.19
N GLN A 525 -34.68 17.45 -8.96
CA GLN A 525 -33.41 16.75 -8.73
C GLN A 525 -33.56 15.24 -8.94
N THR A 526 -32.64 14.71 -9.72
CA THR A 526 -32.47 13.27 -9.92
C THR A 526 -31.86 12.61 -8.68
N ASP A 527 -32.06 11.30 -8.53
CA ASP A 527 -31.41 10.53 -7.46
C ASP A 527 -29.87 10.67 -7.51
N GLY A 528 -29.28 10.78 -8.71
CA GLY A 528 -27.84 11.00 -8.89
C GLY A 528 -27.35 12.31 -8.24
N GLU A 529 -28.06 13.42 -8.49
CA GLU A 529 -27.72 14.72 -7.90
C GLU A 529 -27.88 14.71 -6.37
N ILE A 530 -28.89 14.00 -5.85
CA ILE A 530 -29.07 13.80 -4.40
C ILE A 530 -27.89 13.02 -3.82
N LEU A 531 -27.47 11.93 -4.47
CA LEU A 531 -26.34 11.10 -4.04
C LEU A 531 -25.01 11.87 -4.05
N ASP A 532 -24.80 12.77 -5.00
CA ASP A 532 -23.63 13.65 -5.06
C ASP A 532 -23.61 14.69 -3.92
N ARG A 533 -24.79 15.20 -3.53
CA ARG A 533 -24.92 16.07 -2.35
C ARG A 533 -24.66 15.32 -1.05
N ILE A 534 -25.17 14.08 -0.93
CA ILE A 534 -24.87 13.20 0.21
C ILE A 534 -23.36 12.96 0.27
N TYR A 535 -22.72 12.64 -0.85
CA TYR A 535 -21.27 12.49 -0.92
C TYR A 535 -20.55 13.75 -0.44
N THR A 536 -20.89 14.92 -0.99
CA THR A 536 -20.24 16.19 -0.62
C THR A 536 -20.34 16.46 0.89
N LYS A 537 -21.51 16.20 1.49
CA LYS A 537 -21.75 16.40 2.93
C LYS A 537 -20.99 15.40 3.80
N TYR A 538 -20.96 14.11 3.42
CA TYR A 538 -20.41 13.03 4.25
C TYR A 538 -19.01 12.56 3.84
N ASN A 539 -18.38 13.20 2.85
CA ASN A 539 -16.98 12.96 2.47
C ASN A 539 -15.99 13.80 3.30
N THR A 540 -16.49 14.67 4.19
CA THR A 540 -15.68 15.44 5.14
C THR A 540 -15.95 14.94 6.56
N PRO A 541 -14.93 14.75 7.42
CA PRO A 541 -15.17 14.36 8.81
C PRO A 541 -16.03 15.39 9.54
N SER A 542 -17.05 14.94 10.28
CA SER A 542 -17.86 15.79 11.15
C SER A 542 -18.12 15.08 12.48
N GLU A 543 -18.16 15.83 13.58
CA GLU A 543 -18.30 15.26 14.94
C GLU A 543 -19.63 14.51 15.14
N ASN A 544 -20.66 14.88 14.37
CA ASN A 544 -22.00 14.32 14.47
C ASN A 544 -22.24 13.09 13.57
N PHE A 545 -21.27 12.70 12.75
CA PHE A 545 -21.38 11.54 11.86
C PHE A 545 -20.58 10.37 12.44
N GLN A 546 -21.27 9.27 12.72
CA GLN A 546 -20.66 8.09 13.35
C GLN A 546 -19.84 7.23 12.37
N GLY A 547 -20.09 7.38 11.07
CA GLY A 547 -19.37 6.66 10.01
C GLY A 547 -18.04 7.30 9.62
N ARG A 548 -17.26 6.55 8.83
CA ARG A 548 -16.08 7.11 8.12
C ARG A 548 -16.53 7.90 6.89
N CYS A 549 -15.68 8.76 6.32
CA CYS A 549 -16.00 9.50 5.09
C CYS A 549 -16.58 8.58 4.02
N LEU A 550 -17.67 9.01 3.37
CA LEU A 550 -18.34 8.24 2.32
C LEU A 550 -17.36 7.95 1.19
N ALA A 551 -17.19 6.68 0.83
CA ALA A 551 -16.19 6.23 -0.12
C ALA A 551 -16.71 5.10 -1.00
N ALA A 552 -15.91 4.71 -2.01
CA ALA A 552 -16.19 3.51 -2.79
C ALA A 552 -16.43 2.30 -1.87
N SER A 553 -17.28 1.36 -2.29
CA SER A 553 -17.77 0.21 -1.50
C SER A 553 -18.87 0.47 -0.47
N ASP A 554 -19.23 1.73 -0.22
CA ASP A 554 -20.40 2.05 0.60
C ASP A 554 -21.70 1.87 -0.17
N VAL A 555 -22.79 1.61 0.57
CA VAL A 555 -24.15 1.53 0.01
C VAL A 555 -24.98 2.66 0.59
N VAL A 556 -25.62 3.44 -0.28
CA VAL A 556 -26.58 4.48 0.11
C VAL A 556 -27.98 4.00 -0.25
N GLU A 557 -28.86 3.98 0.74
CA GLU A 557 -30.30 3.76 0.54
C GLU A 557 -30.99 5.11 0.44
N LEU A 558 -31.75 5.33 -0.63
CA LEU A 558 -32.75 6.39 -0.73
C LEU A 558 -34.12 5.75 -0.53
N TYR A 559 -34.93 6.30 0.38
CA TYR A 559 -36.24 5.75 0.67
C TYR A 559 -37.29 6.81 0.93
N ASP A 560 -38.53 6.43 0.64
CA ASP A 560 -39.76 7.14 0.98
C ASP A 560 -40.83 6.11 1.40
N GLU A 561 -42.10 6.52 1.48
CA GLU A 561 -43.20 5.63 1.88
C GLU A 561 -43.51 4.55 0.82
N GLU A 562 -43.13 4.76 -0.43
CA GLU A 562 -43.50 3.91 -1.57
C GLU A 562 -42.35 3.01 -2.04
N GLN A 563 -41.10 3.50 -1.98
CA GLN A 563 -39.94 2.83 -2.57
C GLN A 563 -38.68 2.90 -1.70
N ARG A 564 -37.81 1.91 -1.91
CA ARG A 564 -36.45 1.83 -1.35
C ARG A 564 -35.47 1.48 -2.45
N LEU A 565 -34.53 2.37 -2.72
CA LEU A 565 -33.52 2.23 -3.75
C LEU A 565 -32.14 2.16 -3.11
N TYR A 566 -31.29 1.25 -3.57
CA TYR A 566 -29.94 1.06 -3.02
C TYR A 566 -28.90 1.30 -4.10
N PHE A 567 -27.89 2.10 -3.76
CA PHE A 567 -26.84 2.51 -4.66
C PHE A 567 -25.48 2.18 -4.08
N TYR A 568 -24.69 1.40 -4.82
CA TYR A 568 -23.29 1.16 -4.49
C TYR A 568 -22.45 2.34 -4.98
N ARG A 569 -21.59 2.86 -4.10
CA ARG A 569 -20.65 3.91 -4.47
C ARG A 569 -19.45 3.31 -5.21
N GLU A 570 -19.30 3.69 -6.47
CA GLU A 570 -18.11 3.47 -7.28
C GLU A 570 -17.03 4.53 -6.94
N LEU A 571 -15.90 4.53 -7.63
CA LEU A 571 -14.86 5.55 -7.41
C LEU A 571 -15.37 6.96 -7.74
N ASP A 572 -16.13 7.10 -8.82
CA ASP A 572 -16.61 8.37 -9.37
C ASP A 572 -18.13 8.42 -9.58
N ALA A 573 -18.84 7.30 -9.49
CA ALA A 573 -20.28 7.21 -9.76
C ALA A 573 -21.07 6.42 -8.70
N TYR A 574 -22.38 6.28 -8.92
CA TYR A 574 -23.26 5.40 -8.16
C TYR A 574 -23.93 4.40 -9.09
N THR A 575 -24.01 3.14 -8.67
CA THR A 575 -24.66 2.07 -9.44
C THR A 575 -25.78 1.44 -8.64
N PRO A 576 -27.01 1.29 -9.19
CA PRO A 576 -28.09 0.59 -8.52
C PRO A 576 -27.74 -0.86 -8.20
N VAL A 577 -28.06 -1.31 -6.99
CA VAL A 577 -27.77 -2.67 -6.49
C VAL A 577 -28.94 -3.26 -5.72
N ARG A 578 -28.92 -4.58 -5.52
CA ARG A 578 -29.81 -5.24 -4.56
C ARG A 578 -29.08 -5.34 -3.23
N PHE A 579 -29.72 -4.83 -2.18
CA PHE A 579 -29.17 -4.85 -0.83
C PHE A 579 -30.28 -5.18 0.16
N SER A 580 -30.01 -6.05 1.12
CA SER A 580 -31.01 -6.47 2.11
C SER A 580 -30.62 -5.94 3.49
N PRO A 581 -31.18 -4.81 3.94
CA PRO A 581 -30.79 -4.18 5.20
C PRO A 581 -31.07 -5.04 6.43
N ALA A 582 -31.93 -6.06 6.31
CA ALA A 582 -32.20 -7.03 7.37
C ALA A 582 -30.96 -7.81 7.85
N PHE A 583 -29.93 -7.92 7.00
CA PHE A 583 -28.67 -8.57 7.38
C PHE A 583 -27.58 -7.58 7.78
N ALA A 584 -27.78 -6.27 7.59
CA ALA A 584 -26.82 -5.27 8.03
C ALA A 584 -26.89 -5.11 9.55
N LYS A 585 -25.73 -4.91 10.20
CA LYS A 585 -25.68 -4.61 11.64
C LYS A 585 -26.25 -3.21 11.90
N SER A 586 -26.96 -3.05 13.02
CA SER A 586 -27.52 -1.77 13.44
C SER A 586 -26.44 -0.76 13.84
N ILE A 587 -26.84 0.51 13.98
CA ILE A 587 -26.03 1.55 14.63
C ILE A 587 -25.57 1.00 15.99
N LEU A 588 -24.26 0.85 16.17
CA LEU A 588 -23.67 0.50 17.46
C LEU A 588 -23.91 1.68 18.41
N GLU A 589 -24.71 1.48 19.46
CA GLU A 589 -24.58 2.28 20.68
C GLU A 589 -23.15 2.03 21.21
N ARG A 590 -22.34 3.08 21.33
CA ARG A 590 -20.98 2.93 21.89
C ARG A 590 -21.09 2.29 23.29
N PRO A 591 -20.30 1.27 23.64
CA PRO A 591 -19.94 1.09 25.04
C PRO A 591 -19.15 2.33 25.46
N ASP A 592 -19.53 2.93 26.59
CA ASP A 592 -18.76 3.99 27.24
C ASP A 592 -17.29 3.57 27.37
N ILE A 593 -16.40 4.21 26.63
CA ILE A 593 -14.96 4.08 26.82
C ILE A 593 -14.55 5.14 27.83
N ASN A 594 -14.86 4.88 29.09
CA ASN A 594 -14.02 5.31 30.20
C ASN A 594 -13.11 4.13 30.54
N GLU A 595 -11.89 4.13 29.98
CA GLU A 595 -10.65 3.61 30.59
C GLU A 595 -9.43 3.80 29.66
#